data_AF-A0A523K6F2-F1
#
_entry.id   AF-A0A523K6F2-F1
#
_cell.length_a   1.000
_cell.length_b   1.000
_cell.length_c   1.000
_cell.angle_alpha   90.00
_cell.angle_beta   90.00
_cell.angle_gamma   90.00
#
_symmetry.space_group_name_H-M   'P 1'
#
loop_
_entity.id
_entity.type
_entity.pdbx_description
1 polymer ?
#
loop_
_entity_poly.entity_id
_entity_poly.type
_entity_poly.pdbx_seq_one_letter_code
_entity_poly.pdbx_strand_id
1 'polypeptide(L)'
;MHHRRLSYYLAETASGVGHFLGSDPTLAMMESEYLYPDIADRRAASDWEESGSPDILERAQHRVGEMLSSHYPSYIDERLDEEIRRRFPILLSREQMTSKRGPWQA
;
A
#
# COMPACT_ATOMS: atom_id res chain seq x y z
N MET A 1 22.24 3.65 30.09
CA MET A 1 21.98 5.07 29.79
C MET A 1 20.67 5.35 29.03
N HIS A 2 19.98 4.38 28.42
CA HIS A 2 18.73 4.62 27.69
C HIS A 2 17.48 4.86 28.58
N HIS A 3 17.41 4.26 29.77
CA HIS A 3 16.25 4.37 30.65
C HIS A 3 15.98 5.78 31.23
N ARG A 4 17.03 6.58 31.46
CA ARG A 4 16.89 7.94 32.04
C ARG A 4 16.33 8.97 31.05
N ARG A 5 16.48 8.73 29.74
CA ARG A 5 16.05 9.67 28.70
C ARG A 5 14.54 9.60 28.48
N LEU A 6 13.98 8.38 28.48
CA LEU A 6 12.54 8.14 28.38
C LEU A 6 11.77 8.69 29.59
N SER A 7 12.26 8.47 30.81
CA SER A 7 11.59 8.98 32.01
C SER A 7 11.55 10.51 32.07
N TYR A 8 12.61 11.17 31.62
CA TYR A 8 12.68 12.62 31.52
C TYR A 8 11.71 13.17 30.47
N TYR A 9 11.73 12.56 29.29
CA TYR A 9 10.85 12.91 28.16
C TYR A 9 9.36 12.76 28.50
N LEU A 10 8.98 11.71 29.23
CA LEU A 10 7.62 11.51 29.73
C LEU A 10 7.23 12.59 30.73
N ALA A 11 8.11 12.94 31.68
CA ALA A 11 7.84 13.95 32.69
C ALA A 11 7.72 15.36 32.11
N GLU A 12 8.57 15.70 31.14
CA GLU A 12 8.55 16.97 30.42
C GLU A 12 7.26 17.13 29.61
N THR A 13 6.85 16.08 28.89
CA THR A 13 5.60 16.11 28.11
C THR A 13 4.37 16.24 29.02
N ALA A 14 4.34 15.50 30.13
CA ALA A 14 3.23 15.52 31.08
C ALA A 14 3.10 16.87 31.82
N SER A 15 4.22 17.58 32.01
CA SER A 15 4.24 18.88 32.69
C SER A 15 4.18 20.08 31.73
N GLY A 16 4.30 19.83 30.43
CA GLY A 16 4.38 20.83 29.36
C GLY A 16 3.19 20.79 28.41
N VAL A 17 3.44 20.64 27.11
CA VAL A 17 2.44 20.71 26.03
C VAL A 17 1.38 19.60 26.11
N GLY A 18 1.65 18.51 26.84
CA GLY A 18 0.68 17.44 27.09
C GLY A 18 0.54 16.41 25.97
N HIS A 19 1.35 16.47 24.92
CA HIS A 19 1.37 15.47 23.84
C HIS A 19 2.76 15.27 23.24
N PHE A 20 2.99 14.09 22.64
CA PHE A 20 4.29 13.71 22.08
C PHE A 20 4.47 14.07 20.59
N LEU A 21 3.38 14.42 19.89
CA LEU A 21 3.35 14.58 18.43
C LEU A 21 4.39 15.55 17.84
N GLY A 22 4.71 16.63 18.56
CA GLY A 22 5.64 17.67 18.08
C GLY A 22 7.08 17.50 18.56
N SER A 23 7.40 16.38 19.21
CA SER A 23 8.73 16.17 19.79
C SER A 23 9.72 15.59 18.78
N ASP A 24 11.00 15.92 18.95
CA ASP A 24 12.07 15.38 18.10
C ASP A 24 12.10 13.84 18.05
N PRO A 25 11.96 13.09 19.18
CA PRO A 25 11.95 11.64 19.13
C PRO A 25 10.74 11.06 18.37
N THR A 26 9.55 11.66 18.53
CA THR A 26 8.36 11.20 17.80
C THR A 26 8.49 11.49 16.31
N LEU A 27 8.91 12.70 15.94
CA LEU A 27 9.14 13.06 14.54
C LEU A 27 10.19 12.15 13.87
N ALA A 28 11.27 11.81 14.58
CA ALA A 28 12.31 10.91 14.06
C ALA A 28 11.83 9.48 13.79
N MET A 29 10.77 9.03 14.46
CA MET A 29 10.21 7.68 14.33
C MET A 29 8.98 7.61 13.42
N MET A 30 8.34 8.76 13.14
CA MET A 30 7.06 8.82 12.41
C MET A 30 7.10 8.14 11.04
N GLU A 31 8.24 8.19 10.34
CA GLU A 31 8.37 7.61 9.00
C GLU A 31 9.06 6.23 8.98
N SER A 32 9.67 5.80 10.09
CA SER A 32 10.39 4.52 10.16
C SER A 32 9.64 3.43 10.91
N GLU A 33 8.93 3.79 11.99
CA GLU A 33 8.31 2.82 12.91
C GLU A 33 6.80 2.66 12.69
N TYR A 34 6.19 3.51 11.85
CA TYR A 34 4.75 3.46 11.59
C TYR A 34 4.46 2.90 10.20
N LEU A 35 3.63 1.87 10.16
CA LEU A 35 3.07 1.35 8.91
C LEU A 35 1.88 2.22 8.49
N TYR A 36 1.99 2.86 7.35
CA TYR A 36 0.85 3.51 6.68
C TYR A 36 0.23 2.50 5.69
N PRO A 37 -0.90 1.85 6.02
CA PRO A 37 -1.55 0.92 5.08
C PRO A 37 -1.96 1.61 3.77
N ASP A 38 -1.75 0.91 2.66
CA ASP A 38 -2.11 1.38 1.31
C ASP A 38 -3.62 1.36 1.05
N ILE A 39 -4.34 0.39 1.66
CA ILE A 39 -5.76 0.15 1.39
C ILE A 39 -6.68 0.75 2.45
N ALA A 40 -6.31 0.62 3.73
CA ALA A 40 -7.19 1.01 4.84
C ALA A 40 -7.43 2.52 4.88
N ASP A 41 -8.69 2.91 5.07
CA ASP A 41 -9.06 4.30 5.29
C ASP A 41 -8.82 4.70 6.75
N ARG A 42 -8.03 5.76 6.94
CA ARG A 42 -7.67 6.28 8.28
C ARG A 42 -8.24 7.67 8.55
N ARG A 43 -9.16 8.14 7.70
CA ARG A 43 -9.85 9.41 7.91
C ARG A 43 -10.74 9.34 9.15
N ALA A 44 -11.15 10.50 9.65
CA ALA A 44 -12.15 10.56 10.71
C ALA A 44 -13.44 9.87 10.26
N ALA A 45 -14.19 9.29 11.20
CA ALA A 45 -15.41 8.55 10.88
C ALA A 45 -16.42 9.42 10.11
N SER A 46 -16.56 10.70 10.47
CA SER A 46 -17.40 11.67 9.74
C SER A 46 -17.00 11.79 8.27
N ASP A 47 -15.72 11.93 7.99
CA ASP A 47 -15.21 12.12 6.61
C ASP A 47 -15.35 10.84 5.78
N TRP A 48 -15.26 9.67 6.44
CA TRP A 48 -15.53 8.38 5.81
C TRP A 48 -17.03 8.24 5.48
N GLU A 49 -17.92 8.61 6.39
CA GLU A 49 -19.37 8.64 6.18
C GLU A 49 -19.77 9.60 5.04
N GLU A 50 -19.22 10.82 5.04
CA GLU A 50 -19.44 11.81 3.98
C GLU A 50 -18.93 11.33 2.61
N SER A 51 -17.92 10.45 2.58
CA SER A 51 -17.43 9.83 1.35
C SER A 51 -18.22 8.59 0.89
N GLY A 52 -19.37 8.32 1.51
CA GLY A 52 -20.25 7.23 1.13
C GLY A 52 -19.95 5.91 1.82
N SER A 53 -19.18 5.94 2.92
CA SER A 53 -18.91 4.76 3.76
C SER A 53 -18.38 3.52 3.01
N PRO A 54 -17.36 3.65 2.13
CA PRO A 54 -16.89 2.53 1.33
C PRO A 54 -16.32 1.42 2.21
N ASP A 55 -16.68 0.17 1.88
CA ASP A 55 -16.14 -1.02 2.50
C ASP A 55 -14.68 -1.25 2.06
N ILE A 56 -13.91 -1.93 2.91
CA ILE A 56 -12.51 -2.23 2.63
C ILE A 56 -12.37 -3.14 1.39
N LEU A 57 -13.33 -4.03 1.12
CA LEU A 57 -13.30 -4.88 -0.06
C LEU A 57 -13.54 -4.07 -1.35
N GLU A 58 -14.41 -3.07 -1.32
CA GLU A 58 -14.65 -2.19 -2.48
C GLU A 58 -13.37 -1.43 -2.85
N ARG A 59 -12.66 -0.90 -1.85
CA ARG A 59 -11.37 -0.24 -2.05
C ARG A 59 -10.31 -1.19 -2.59
N ALA A 60 -10.26 -2.42 -2.08
CA ALA A 60 -9.34 -3.44 -2.57
C ALA A 60 -9.63 -3.81 -4.03
N GLN A 61 -10.90 -3.99 -4.39
CA GLN A 61 -11.32 -4.26 -5.76
C GLN A 61 -10.95 -3.12 -6.70
N HIS A 62 -11.17 -1.87 -6.29
CA HIS A 62 -10.76 -0.70 -7.06
C HIS A 62 -9.24 -0.71 -7.32
N ARG A 63 -8.44 -0.92 -6.27
CA ARG A 63 -6.97 -0.95 -6.40
C ARG A 63 -6.49 -2.06 -7.33
N VAL A 64 -7.11 -3.23 -7.25
CA VAL A 64 -6.84 -4.37 -8.16
C VAL A 64 -7.18 -3.98 -9.61
N GLY A 65 -8.35 -3.39 -9.83
CA GLY A 65 -8.76 -2.90 -11.15
C GLY A 65 -7.77 -1.90 -11.74
N GLU A 66 -7.33 -0.91 -10.95
CA GLU A 66 -6.31 0.05 -11.37
C GLU A 66 -4.99 -0.62 -11.75
N MET A 67 -4.51 -1.54 -10.91
CA MET A 67 -3.25 -2.27 -11.14
C MET A 67 -3.33 -3.10 -12.42
N LEU A 68 -4.40 -3.89 -12.60
CA LEU A 68 -4.59 -4.74 -13.77
C LEU A 68 -4.83 -3.94 -15.06
N SER A 69 -5.22 -2.66 -14.96
CA SER A 69 -5.43 -1.78 -16.12
C SER A 69 -4.16 -1.12 -16.66
N SER A 70 -3.06 -1.15 -15.91
CA SER A 70 -1.88 -0.33 -16.23
C SER A 70 -0.54 -1.01 -15.98
N HIS A 71 -0.49 -2.08 -15.18
CA HIS A 71 0.74 -2.72 -14.76
C HIS A 71 0.97 -4.04 -15.52
N TYR A 72 1.78 -3.99 -16.58
CA TYR A 72 2.16 -5.12 -17.43
C TYR A 72 3.68 -5.34 -17.42
N PRO A 73 4.25 -5.86 -16.32
CA PRO A 73 5.68 -6.07 -16.23
C PRO A 73 6.16 -7.23 -17.11
N SER A 74 7.34 -7.08 -17.70
CA SER A 74 8.03 -8.15 -18.42
C SER A 74 9.17 -8.70 -17.56
N TYR A 75 8.90 -9.80 -16.85
CA TYR A 75 9.89 -10.46 -15.98
C TYR A 75 10.60 -11.63 -16.66
N ILE A 76 10.05 -12.14 -17.76
CA ILE A 76 10.55 -13.33 -18.46
C ILE A 76 11.18 -12.88 -19.77
N ASP A 77 12.40 -13.35 -20.04
CA ASP A 77 13.06 -13.11 -21.32
C ASP A 77 12.25 -13.72 -22.47
N GLU A 78 12.20 -13.01 -23.60
CA GLU A 78 11.40 -13.39 -24.76
C GLU A 78 11.73 -14.81 -25.26
N ARG A 79 13.02 -15.20 -25.25
CA ARG A 79 13.44 -16.53 -25.70
C ARG A 79 12.97 -17.62 -24.76
N LEU A 80 13.00 -17.35 -23.45
CA LEU A 80 12.51 -18.30 -22.45
C LEU A 80 10.99 -18.45 -22.54
N ASP A 81 10.26 -17.35 -22.74
CA ASP A 81 8.81 -17.38 -22.93
C ASP A 81 8.42 -18.18 -24.19
N GLU A 82 9.18 -18.06 -25.29
CA GLU A 82 9.00 -18.90 -26.49
C GLU A 82 9.21 -20.39 -26.21
N GLU A 83 10.26 -20.76 -25.48
CA GLU A 83 10.53 -22.16 -25.11
C GLU A 83 9.41 -22.75 -24.23
N ILE A 84 8.90 -21.97 -23.27
CA ILE A 84 7.78 -22.35 -22.41
C ILE A 84 6.51 -22.55 -23.25
N ARG A 85 6.18 -21.61 -24.15
CA ARG A 85 5.00 -21.68 -25.02
C ARG A 85 5.06 -22.83 -26.03
N ARG A 86 6.25 -23.27 -26.43
CA ARG A 86 6.44 -24.50 -27.22
C ARG A 86 6.17 -25.78 -26.41
N ARG A 87 6.44 -25.75 -25.12
CA ARG A 87 6.29 -26.91 -24.23
C ARG A 87 4.88 -27.08 -23.70
N PHE A 88 4.17 -25.98 -23.45
CA PHE A 88 2.85 -25.97 -22.81
C PHE A 88 1.81 -25.26 -23.68
N PRO A 89 0.55 -25.73 -23.69
CA PRO A 89 -0.53 -25.08 -24.44
C PRO A 89 -0.98 -23.80 -23.75
N ILE A 90 -0.20 -22.72 -23.88
CA ILE A 90 -0.51 -21.41 -23.30
C ILE A 90 -1.54 -20.69 -24.18
N LEU A 91 -2.75 -20.53 -23.64
CA LEU A 91 -3.86 -19.86 -24.33
C LEU A 91 -3.82 -18.32 -24.22
N LEU A 92 -3.00 -17.78 -23.32
CA LEU A 92 -2.82 -16.34 -23.14
C LEU A 92 -1.93 -15.76 -24.25
N SER A 93 -2.47 -14.90 -25.11
CA SER A 93 -1.69 -14.28 -26.18
C SER A 93 -0.73 -13.20 -25.65
N ARG A 94 0.34 -12.90 -26.41
CA ARG A 94 1.27 -11.82 -26.07
C ARG A 94 0.59 -10.45 -26.00
N GLU A 95 -0.38 -10.20 -26.89
CA GLU A 95 -1.16 -8.96 -26.88
C GLU A 95 -1.93 -8.80 -25.56
N GLN A 96 -2.51 -9.87 -25.02
CA GLN A 96 -3.23 -9.84 -23.74
C GLN A 96 -2.32 -9.62 -22.53
N MET A 97 -1.01 -9.82 -22.68
CA MET A 97 -0.02 -9.53 -21.65
C MET A 97 0.40 -8.05 -21.61
N THR A 98 0.05 -7.26 -22.62
CA THR A 98 0.43 -5.84 -22.73
C THR A 98 -0.75 -4.90 -22.97
N SER A 99 -1.97 -5.44 -23.10
CA SER A 99 -3.15 -4.70 -23.49
C SER A 99 -4.10 -4.49 -22.31
N LYS A 100 -4.69 -3.29 -22.24
CA LYS A 100 -5.82 -2.98 -21.34
C LYS A 100 -6.99 -3.95 -21.47
N ARG A 101 -7.14 -4.60 -22.63
CA ARG A 101 -8.11 -5.67 -22.89
C ARG A 101 -7.57 -7.05 -22.50
N GLY A 102 -6.87 -7.11 -21.37
CA GLY A 102 -6.44 -8.37 -20.78
C GLY A 102 -7.64 -9.22 -20.34
N PRO A 103 -7.40 -10.46 -19.89
CA PRO A 103 -8.46 -11.41 -19.50
C PRO A 103 -9.30 -10.98 -18.29
N TRP A 104 -9.00 -9.81 -17.70
CA TRP A 104 -9.58 -9.29 -16.47
C TRP A 104 -10.76 -8.34 -16.71
N GLN A 105 -11.20 -8.15 -17.96
CA GLN A 105 -12.45 -7.46 -18.26
C GLN A 105 -13.58 -8.50 -18.39
N ALA A 106 -14.50 -8.50 -17.43
CA ALA A 106 -15.77 -9.21 -17.47
C ALA A 106 -16.91 -8.24 -17.78
#